data_AF-A0A8T3VCK9-F1
#
_entry.id   AF-A0A8T3VCK9-F1
#
_cell.length_a   1.000
_cell.length_b   1.000
_cell.length_c   1.000
_cell.angle_alpha   90.00
_cell.angle_beta   90.00
_cell.angle_gamma   90.00
#
_symmetry.space_group_name_H-M   'P 1'
#
loop_
_entity.id
_entity.type
_entity.pdbx_description
1 polymer ?
#
loop_
_entity_poly.entity_id
_entity_poly.type
_entity_poly.pdbx_seq_one_letter_code
_entity_poly.pdbx_strand_id
1 'polypeptide(L)'
;MKMEIELTEQQAEKVRILKENGIEVGEAIEMFFDMRNVVSESGNRILEKKIEDAQQEKAYLEEKLAKVDKELTYFEKINDNSLDITQKRKVLEKEYGIQPKTYDEKVMDSKHKIKWSNFFKS
;
A
#
# COMPACT_ATOMS: atom_id res chain seq x y z
N MET A 1 24.52 3.31 -60.92
CA MET A 1 24.80 1.93 -60.51
C MET A 1 23.60 1.43 -59.72
N LYS A 2 22.95 0.34 -60.13
CA LYS A 2 21.99 -0.37 -59.28
C LYS A 2 22.82 -1.30 -58.38
N MET A 3 22.72 -1.15 -57.06
CA MET A 3 23.24 -2.16 -56.13
C MET A 3 22.28 -3.34 -56.19
N GLU A 4 22.75 -4.48 -56.69
CA GLU A 4 22.06 -5.75 -56.51
C GLU A 4 22.45 -6.27 -55.13
N ILE A 5 21.48 -6.27 -54.23
CA ILE A 5 21.65 -6.80 -52.87
C ILE A 5 21.31 -8.29 -52.97
N GLU A 6 22.29 -9.15 -52.70
CA GLU A 6 22.04 -10.58 -52.55
C GLU A 6 21.27 -10.82 -51.25
N LEU A 7 20.04 -11.33 -51.39
CA LEU A 7 19.22 -11.74 -50.27
C LEU A 7 19.52 -13.20 -49.91
N THR A 8 19.55 -13.52 -48.62
CA THR A 8 19.49 -14.90 -48.17
C THR A 8 18.16 -15.54 -48.58
N GLU A 9 18.09 -16.87 -48.70
CA GLU A 9 16.85 -17.59 -49.03
C GLU A 9 15.68 -17.20 -48.10
N GLN A 10 15.94 -17.03 -46.80
CA GLN A 10 14.92 -16.61 -45.83
C GLN A 10 14.44 -15.17 -46.06
N GLN A 11 15.33 -14.25 -46.46
CA GLN A 11 14.94 -12.87 -46.75
C GLN A 11 14.16 -12.79 -48.07
N ALA A 12 14.58 -13.55 -49.09
CA ALA A 12 13.89 -13.65 -50.36
C ALA A 12 12.46 -14.20 -50.17
N GLU A 13 12.31 -15.24 -49.34
CA GLU A 13 11.00 -15.80 -49.02
C GLU A 13 10.09 -14.80 -48.30
N LYS A 14 10.62 -14.04 -47.33
CA LYS A 14 9.86 -12.98 -46.65
C LYS A 14 9.41 -11.88 -47.61
N VAL A 15 10.28 -11.46 -48.53
CA VAL A 15 9.94 -10.47 -49.56
C VAL A 15 8.90 -11.02 -50.53
N ARG A 16 8.97 -12.30 -50.88
CA ARG A 16 7.98 -12.98 -51.73
C ARG A 16 6.61 -12.98 -51.06
N ILE A 17 6.53 -13.38 -49.80
CA ILE A 17 5.28 -13.37 -49.02
C ILE A 17 4.70 -11.96 -48.95
N LEU A 18 5.51 -10.93 -48.69
CA LEU A 18 5.05 -9.54 -48.66
C LEU A 18 4.45 -9.11 -50.00
N LYS A 19 5.14 -9.41 -51.11
CA LYS A 19 4.66 -9.12 -52.46
C LYS A 19 3.39 -9.89 -52.83
N GLU A 20 3.29 -11.16 -52.44
CA GLU A 20 2.08 -11.99 -52.65
C GLU A 20 0.86 -11.40 -51.92
N ASN A 21 1.09 -10.70 -50.80
CA ASN A 21 0.06 -9.98 -50.05
C ASN A 21 -0.12 -8.51 -50.50
N GLY A 22 0.54 -8.10 -51.58
CA GLY A 22 0.42 -6.74 -52.12
C GLY A 22 1.09 -5.65 -51.27
N ILE A 23 2.02 -6.02 -50.38
CA ILE A 23 2.71 -5.09 -49.48
C ILE A 23 4.14 -4.87 -49.99
N GLU A 24 4.53 -3.62 -50.19
CA GLU A 24 5.92 -3.31 -50.50
C GLU A 24 6.82 -3.41 -49.26
N VAL A 25 8.10 -3.71 -49.46
CA VAL A 25 9.05 -3.84 -48.34
C VAL A 25 9.16 -2.54 -47.53
N GLY A 26 9.06 -1.38 -48.19
CA GLY A 26 9.03 -0.07 -47.53
C GLY A 26 7.81 0.09 -46.62
N GLU A 27 6.62 -0.21 -47.14
CA GLU A 27 5.37 -0.17 -46.37
C GLU A 27 5.39 -1.14 -45.18
N ALA A 28 5.92 -2.35 -45.39
CA ALA A 28 6.08 -3.33 -44.31
C ALA A 28 7.00 -2.83 -43.19
N ILE A 29 8.05 -2.09 -43.53
CA ILE A 29 8.97 -1.48 -42.56
C ILE A 29 8.24 -0.38 -41.77
N GLU A 30 7.48 0.49 -42.43
CA GLU A 30 6.70 1.54 -41.77
C GLU A 30 5.66 0.95 -40.82
N MET A 31 4.91 -0.05 -41.26
CA MET A 31 3.96 -0.79 -40.41
C MET A 31 4.63 -1.39 -39.17
N PHE A 32 5.85 -1.91 -39.31
CA PHE A 32 6.62 -2.43 -38.18
C PHE A 32 7.01 -1.34 -37.17
N PHE A 33 7.42 -0.17 -37.66
CA PHE A 33 7.75 0.97 -36.79
C PHE A 33 6.52 1.50 -36.07
N ASP A 34 5.38 1.64 -36.76
CA ASP A 34 4.12 2.06 -36.16
C ASP A 34 3.66 1.09 -35.09
N MET A 35 3.70 -0.21 -35.39
CA MET A 35 3.33 -1.25 -34.43
C MET A 35 4.25 -1.24 -33.20
N ARG A 36 5.55 -1.03 -33.39
CA ARG A 36 6.51 -0.86 -32.29
C ARG A 36 6.16 0.35 -31.43
N ASN A 37 5.84 1.49 -32.05
CA ASN A 37 5.49 2.71 -31.33
C ASN A 37 4.21 2.53 -30.52
N VAL A 38 3.16 1.94 -31.11
CA VAL A 38 1.90 1.64 -30.41
C VAL A 38 2.10 0.70 -29.23
N VAL A 39 2.91 -0.36 -29.40
CA VAL A 39 3.23 -1.30 -28.32
C VAL A 39 4.03 -0.60 -27.22
N SER A 40 4.99 0.25 -27.58
CA SER A 40 5.78 1.01 -26.62
C SER A 40 4.93 2.01 -25.83
N GLU A 41 4.05 2.76 -26.49
CA GLU A 41 3.14 3.70 -25.84
C GLU A 41 2.15 2.99 -24.92
N SER A 42 1.59 1.87 -25.39
CA SER A 42 0.68 1.04 -24.59
C SER A 42 1.39 0.45 -23.38
N GLY A 43 2.62 -0.03 -23.57
CA GLY A 43 3.47 -0.53 -22.49
C GLY A 43 3.79 0.55 -21.45
N ASN A 44 4.14 1.76 -21.91
CA ASN A 44 4.41 2.90 -21.05
C ASN A 44 3.19 3.29 -20.22
N ARG A 45 1.99 3.35 -20.81
CA ARG A 45 0.74 3.63 -20.07
C ARG A 45 0.46 2.59 -18.98
N ILE A 46 0.70 1.31 -19.26
CA ILE A 46 0.54 0.24 -18.26
C ILE A 46 1.54 0.41 -17.12
N LEU A 47 2.79 0.76 -17.43
CA LEU A 47 3.83 1.01 -16.43
C LEU A 47 3.52 2.24 -15.59
N GLU A 48 3.10 3.34 -16.20
CA GLU A 48 2.65 4.55 -15.52
C GLU A 48 1.54 4.26 -14.51
N LYS A 49 0.50 3.54 -14.95
CA LYS A 49 -0.59 3.13 -14.05
C LYS A 49 -0.09 2.28 -12.87
N LYS A 50 0.79 1.31 -13.12
CA LYS A 50 1.37 0.49 -12.04
C LYS A 50 2.21 1.32 -11.07
N ILE A 51 2.90 2.35 -11.56
CA ILE A 51 3.66 3.28 -10.72
C ILE A 51 2.71 4.09 -9.85
N GLU A 52 1.61 4.61 -10.42
CA GLU A 52 0.59 5.33 -9.66
C GLU A 52 -0.06 4.45 -8.58
N ASP A 53 -0.47 3.23 -8.93
CA ASP A 53 -1.06 2.27 -7.99
C ASP A 53 -0.08 1.98 -6.83
N ALA A 54 1.21 1.76 -7.13
CA ALA A 54 2.24 1.53 -6.13
C ALA A 54 2.50 2.76 -5.24
N GLN A 55 2.42 3.98 -5.81
CA GLN A 55 2.54 5.22 -5.03
C GLN A 55 1.36 5.42 -4.08
N GLN A 56 0.14 5.11 -4.52
CA GLN A 56 -1.04 5.15 -3.67
C GLN A 56 -0.97 4.14 -2.54
N GLU A 57 -0.56 2.90 -2.84
CA GLU A 57 -0.36 1.86 -1.82
C GLU A 57 0.70 2.28 -0.80
N LYS A 58 1.82 2.84 -1.26
CA LYS A 58 2.86 3.38 -0.37
C LYS A 58 2.29 4.45 0.57
N ALA A 59 1.56 5.43 0.05
CA ALA A 59 0.98 6.50 0.87
C ALA A 59 0.01 5.95 1.93
N TYR A 60 -0.81 4.97 1.56
CA TYR A 60 -1.72 4.29 2.48
C TYR A 60 -0.99 3.52 3.60
N LEU A 61 0.10 2.82 3.24
CA LEU A 61 0.93 2.11 4.21
C LEU A 61 1.66 3.06 5.15
N GLU A 62 2.16 4.20 4.66
CA GLU A 62 2.79 5.23 5.49
C GLU A 62 1.79 5.82 6.50
N GLU A 63 0.54 6.08 6.11
CA GLU A 63 -0.49 6.53 7.03
C GLU A 63 -0.79 5.49 8.13
N LYS A 64 -0.87 4.22 7.75
CA LYS A 64 -1.05 3.11 8.71
C LYS A 64 0.12 3.00 9.67
N LEU A 65 1.35 3.09 9.16
CA LEU A 65 2.55 3.02 9.97
C LEU A 65 2.60 4.16 10.98
N ALA A 66 2.23 5.37 10.58
CA ALA A 66 2.12 6.51 11.49
C ALA A 66 1.06 6.32 12.60
N LYS A 67 -0.04 5.61 12.33
CA LYS A 67 -1.03 5.25 13.36
C LYS A 67 -0.46 4.23 14.34
N VAL A 68 0.20 3.20 13.82
CA VAL A 68 0.84 2.16 14.64
C VAL A 68 1.94 2.77 15.51
N ASP A 69 2.78 3.66 14.99
CA ASP A 69 3.84 4.31 15.76
C ASP A 69 3.28 5.15 16.92
N LYS A 70 2.15 5.83 16.70
CA LYS A 70 1.43 6.54 17.77
C LYS A 70 0.97 5.56 18.85
N GLU A 71 0.30 4.47 18.45
CA GLU A 71 -0.16 3.42 19.37
C GLU A 71 0.99 2.80 20.16
N LEU A 72 2.12 2.55 19.51
CA LEU A 72 3.32 1.97 20.12
C LEU A 72 3.94 2.94 21.13
N THR A 73 4.01 4.23 20.80
CA THR A 73 4.43 5.28 21.73
C THR A 73 3.52 5.34 22.97
N TYR A 74 2.20 5.19 22.80
CA TYR A 74 1.28 5.15 23.94
C TYR A 74 1.46 3.87 24.76
N PHE A 75 1.64 2.74 24.10
CA PHE A 75 1.89 1.47 24.76
C PHE A 75 3.18 1.53 25.60
N GLU A 76 4.27 2.08 25.05
CA GLU A 76 5.52 2.28 25.79
C GLU A 76 5.32 3.17 27.01
N LYS A 77 4.58 4.29 26.87
CA LYS A 77 4.23 5.16 28.01
C LYS A 77 3.46 4.42 29.10
N ILE A 78 2.54 3.53 28.74
CA ILE A 78 1.72 2.77 29.70
C ILE A 78 2.50 1.60 30.28
N ASN A 79 3.36 0.96 29.49
CA ASN A 79 4.15 -0.20 29.89
C ASN A 79 5.36 0.19 30.74
N ASP A 80 5.69 1.49 30.83
CA ASP A 80 6.64 1.98 31.81
C ASP A 80 6.19 1.58 33.24
N ASN A 81 7.06 0.84 33.92
CA ASN A 81 6.86 0.34 35.28
C ASN A 81 6.93 1.45 36.33
N SER A 82 7.33 2.67 35.94
CA SER A 82 7.39 3.85 36.81
C SER A 82 6.03 4.50 37.08
N LEU A 83 5.01 4.22 36.27
CA LEU A 83 3.67 4.81 36.43
C LEU A 83 2.74 3.94 37.28
N ASP A 84 2.06 4.56 38.25
CA ASP A 84 0.98 3.91 39.00
C ASP A 84 -0.28 3.72 38.11
N ILE A 85 -1.14 2.76 38.46
CA ILE A 85 -2.39 2.41 37.75
C ILE A 85 -3.26 3.66 37.53
N THR A 86 -3.28 4.58 38.50
CA THR A 86 -4.04 5.83 38.41
C THR A 86 -3.47 6.77 37.35
N GLN A 87 -2.14 6.79 37.19
CA GLN A 87 -1.45 7.61 36.19
C GLN A 87 -1.61 6.99 34.79
N LYS A 88 -1.52 5.65 34.67
CA LYS A 88 -1.81 4.91 33.42
C LYS A 88 -3.24 5.16 32.94
N ARG A 89 -4.22 5.16 33.85
CA ARG A 89 -5.63 5.50 33.54
C ARG A 89 -5.77 6.93 33.01
N LYS A 90 -5.10 7.92 33.60
CA LYS A 90 -5.12 9.31 33.11
C LYS A 90 -4.53 9.48 31.71
N VAL A 91 -3.48 8.73 31.38
CA VAL A 91 -2.87 8.73 30.03
C VAL A 91 -3.87 8.19 29.00
N LEU A 92 -4.57 7.10 29.33
CA LEU A 92 -5.61 6.53 28.47
C LEU A 92 -6.83 7.44 28.31
N GLU A 93 -7.32 8.04 29.39
CA GLU A 93 -8.48 8.94 29.38
C GLU A 93 -8.23 10.22 28.57
N LYS A 94 -6.97 10.71 28.54
CA LYS A 94 -6.59 11.90 27.77
C LYS A 94 -6.63 11.67 26.26
N GLU A 95 -6.28 10.47 25.80
CA GLU A 95 -6.10 10.15 24.38
C GLU A 95 -7.35 9.47 23.78
N TYR A 96 -8.05 8.63 24.54
CA TYR A 96 -9.22 7.88 24.08
C TYR A 96 -10.55 8.36 24.69
N GLY A 97 -10.50 9.35 25.58
CA GLY A 97 -11.67 9.89 26.28
C GLY A 97 -12.07 9.09 27.52
N ILE A 98 -13.02 9.63 28.28
CA ILE A 98 -13.50 9.02 29.53
C ILE A 98 -14.37 7.82 29.17
N GLN A 99 -13.82 6.62 29.37
CA GLN A 99 -14.60 5.38 29.30
C GLN A 99 -15.56 5.33 30.50
N PRO A 100 -16.87 5.14 30.29
CA PRO A 100 -17.80 4.97 31.41
C PRO A 100 -17.44 3.70 32.17
N LYS A 101 -17.32 3.80 33.50
CA LYS A 101 -17.04 2.65 34.37
C LYS A 101 -18.02 1.50 34.06
N THR A 102 -17.47 0.31 33.89
CA THR A 102 -18.29 -0.90 33.66
C THR A 102 -19.11 -1.23 34.91
N TYR A 103 -20.15 -2.06 34.75
CA TYR A 103 -20.97 -2.50 35.88
C TYR A 103 -20.12 -3.20 36.96
N ASP A 104 -19.18 -4.05 36.53
CA ASP A 104 -18.31 -4.80 37.44
C ASP A 104 -17.36 -3.89 38.23
N GLU A 105 -16.82 -2.85 37.60
CA GLU A 105 -16.01 -1.83 38.28
C GLU A 105 -16.83 -1.08 39.35
N LYS A 106 -18.08 -0.73 39.04
CA LYS A 106 -18.98 -0.07 40.00
C LYS A 106 -19.33 -0.98 41.19
N VAL A 107 -19.54 -2.28 40.93
CA VAL A 107 -19.82 -3.27 41.97
C VAL A 107 -18.59 -3.49 42.85
N MET A 108 -17.38 -3.57 42.30
CA MET A 108 -16.15 -3.68 43.08
C MET A 108 -15.88 -2.45 43.94
N ASP A 109 -16.00 -1.24 43.37
CA ASP A 109 -15.87 0.02 44.13
C ASP A 109 -16.83 0.05 45.32
N SER A 110 -18.07 -0.38 45.11
CA SER A 110 -19.09 -0.45 46.15
C SER A 110 -18.75 -1.49 47.22
N LYS A 111 -18.31 -2.69 46.82
CA LYS A 111 -17.87 -3.74 47.75
C LYS A 111 -16.66 -3.32 48.58
N HIS A 112 -15.69 -2.65 47.98
CA HIS A 112 -14.53 -2.10 48.70
C HIS A 112 -14.96 -1.02 49.70
N LYS A 113 -15.76 -0.03 49.29
CA LYS A 113 -16.27 1.00 50.21
C LYS A 113 -17.02 0.41 51.41
N ILE A 114 -17.85 -0.62 51.17
CA ILE A 114 -18.57 -1.31 52.24
C ILE A 114 -17.61 -2.05 53.18
N LYS A 115 -16.63 -2.79 52.65
CA LYS A 115 -15.61 -3.49 53.46
C LYS A 115 -14.81 -2.52 54.34
N TRP A 116 -14.35 -1.40 53.80
CA TRP A 116 -13.63 -0.38 54.58
C TRP A 116 -14.54 0.31 55.61
N SER A 117 -15.80 0.59 55.27
CA SER A 117 -16.76 1.18 56.22
C SER A 117 -17.08 0.27 57.41
N ASN A 118 -16.97 -1.05 57.24
CA ASN A 118 -17.14 -2.01 58.33
C ASN A 118 -15.85 -2.18 59.15
N PHE A 119 -14.69 -1.90 58.57
CA PHE A 119 -13.41 -1.94 59.29
C PHE A 119 -13.23 -0.74 60.23
N PHE A 120 -13.72 0.45 59.85
CA PHE A 120 -13.69 1.66 60.70
C PHE A 120 -14.86 1.78 61.69
N LYS A 121 -15.75 0.79 61.73
CA LYS A 121 -16.89 0.71 62.67
C LYS A 121 -16.66 -0.27 63.83
N SER A 122 -15.45 -0.81 63.96
CA SER A 122 -15.01 -1.58 65.13
C SER A 122 -14.13 -0.75 66.04
#